data_AF-A0A7W9TJL3-F1
#
_entry.id   AF-A0A7W9TJL3-F1
#
_cell.length_a   1.000
_cell.length_b   1.000
_cell.length_c   1.000
_cell.angle_alpha   90.00
_cell.angle_beta   90.00
_cell.angle_gamma   90.00
#
_symmetry.space_group_name_H-M   'P 1'
#
loop_
_entity.id
_entity.type
_entity.pdbx_description
1 polymer ?
#
loop_
_entity_poly.entity_id
_entity_poly.type
_entity_poly.pdbx_seq_one_letter_code
_entity_poly.pdbx_strand_id
1 'polypeptide(L)'
;MSQGWKITVVVLAVVGVLSTPLVWLFDSPGAGQLAGATVQAAAGIAALVWALFQRPSSAGPIDKAVRTGKASRSGITGIRRPGGRGRGSATAERTGEASGKKSVSGIDYSN
;
A
#
# COMPACT_ATOMS: atom_id res chain seq x y z
N MET A 1 -19.79 3.25 -3.35
CA MET A 1 -19.99 2.98 -1.90
C MET A 1 -19.25 4.05 -1.11
N SER A 2 -19.98 4.97 -0.48
CA SER A 2 -19.40 6.18 0.13
C SER A 2 -18.57 5.84 1.38
N GLN A 3 -17.60 6.69 1.71
CA GLN A 3 -16.73 6.51 2.88
C GLN A 3 -17.54 6.48 4.19
N GLY A 4 -18.63 7.25 4.27
CA GLY A 4 -19.55 7.23 5.40
C GLY A 4 -20.19 5.86 5.64
N TRP A 5 -20.63 5.17 4.58
CA TRP A 5 -21.25 3.85 4.71
C TRP A 5 -20.28 2.78 5.26
N LYS A 6 -19.00 2.85 4.86
CA LYS A 6 -17.97 1.94 5.38
C LYS A 6 -17.70 2.16 6.86
N ILE A 7 -17.64 3.42 7.29
CA ILE A 7 -17.44 3.79 8.70
C ILE A 7 -18.63 3.29 9.53
N THR A 8 -19.86 3.48 9.07
CA THR A 8 -21.07 2.99 9.75
C THR A 8 -21.04 1.47 9.95
N VAL A 9 -20.65 0.71 8.93
CA VAL A 9 -20.55 -0.76 9.04
C VAL A 9 -19.47 -1.19 10.04
N VAL A 10 -18.31 -0.53 10.03
CA VAL A 10 -17.22 -0.83 10.98
C VAL A 10 -17.67 -0.51 12.41
N VAL A 11 -18.32 0.63 12.63
CA VAL A 11 -18.82 1.02 13.96
C VAL A 11 -19.88 0.05 14.46
N LEU A 12 -20.84 -0.36 13.62
CA LEU A 12 -21.86 -1.35 13.98
C LEU A 12 -21.25 -2.71 14.31
N ALA A 13 -20.25 -3.17 13.55
CA ALA A 13 -19.56 -4.42 13.83
C ALA A 13 -18.80 -4.37 15.16
N VAL A 14 -18.11 -3.27 15.45
CA VAL A 14 -17.39 -3.07 16.72
C VAL A 14 -18.35 -3.04 17.91
N VAL A 15 -19.46 -2.29 17.80
CA VAL A 15 -20.47 -2.22 18.86
C VAL A 15 -21.10 -3.58 19.11
N GLY A 16 -21.45 -4.34 18.06
CA GLY A 16 -22.03 -5.67 18.20
C GLY A 16 -21.08 -6.70 18.83
N VAL A 17 -19.79 -6.65 18.49
CA VAL A 17 -18.76 -7.54 19.06
C VAL A 17 -18.44 -7.18 20.52
N LEU A 18 -18.50 -5.90 20.89
CA LEU A 18 -18.23 -5.45 22.26
C LEU A 18 -19.44 -5.57 23.18
N SER A 19 -20.67 -5.56 22.65
CA SER A 19 -21.88 -5.67 23.47
C SER A 19 -22.17 -7.09 23.95
N THR A 20 -21.82 -8.12 23.17
CA THR A 20 -22.07 -9.52 23.53
C THR A 20 -21.32 -9.96 24.79
N PRO A 21 -20.01 -9.70 24.94
CA PRO A 21 -19.20 -10.10 26.10
C PRO A 21 -19.60 -9.40 27.38
N LEU A 22 -20.04 -8.13 27.30
CA LEU A 22 -20.48 -7.35 28.46
C LEU A 22 -21.72 -7.98 29.11
N VAL A 23 -22.62 -8.58 28.32
CA VAL A 23 -23.80 -9.29 28.84
C VAL A 23 -23.40 -10.57 29.58
N TRP A 24 -22.37 -11.29 29.11
CA TRP A 24 -21.87 -12.51 29.76
C TRP A 24 -21.00 -12.24 30.99
N LEU A 25 -20.33 -11.08 31.04
CA LEU A 25 -19.42 -10.72 32.14
C LEU A 25 -20.14 -10.50 33.48
N PHE A 26 -21.43 -10.12 33.45
CA PHE A 26 -22.21 -9.83 34.65
C PHE A 26 -22.90 -11.06 35.28
N ASP A 27 -22.89 -12.25 34.67
CA ASP A 27 -23.81 -13.34 35.08
C ASP A 27 -23.24 -14.77 35.17
N SER A 28 -21.92 -15.05 35.07
CA SER A 28 -21.45 -16.46 35.24
C SER A 28 -19.96 -16.74 35.56
N PRO A 29 -19.69 -17.84 36.32
CA PRO A 29 -18.34 -18.36 36.56
C PRO A 29 -17.80 -19.05 35.30
N GLY A 30 -16.85 -18.40 34.63
CA GLY A 30 -16.39 -18.72 33.28
C GLY A 30 -16.05 -17.46 32.45
N ALA A 31 -16.44 -16.30 32.97
CA ALA A 31 -16.20 -14.96 32.42
C ALA A 31 -14.76 -14.70 31.94
N GLY A 32 -13.73 -15.23 32.62
CA GLY A 32 -12.33 -15.02 32.24
C GLY A 32 -11.93 -15.67 30.91
N GLN A 33 -12.39 -16.90 30.63
CA GLN A 33 -12.09 -17.59 29.37
C GLN A 33 -12.87 -16.97 28.20
N LEU A 34 -14.12 -16.60 28.44
CA LEU A 34 -14.96 -15.91 27.45
C LEU A 34 -14.43 -14.49 27.15
N ALA A 35 -13.93 -13.78 28.17
CA ALA A 35 -13.28 -12.49 28.00
C ALA A 35 -11.98 -12.62 27.18
N GLY A 36 -11.14 -13.63 27.46
CA GLY A 36 -9.94 -13.91 26.68
C GLY A 36 -10.25 -14.20 25.21
N ALA A 37 -11.21 -15.10 24.95
CA ALA A 37 -11.66 -15.44 23.60
C ALA A 37 -12.21 -14.22 22.85
N THR A 38 -12.97 -13.37 23.54
CA THR A 38 -13.49 -12.11 23.00
C THR A 38 -12.37 -11.17 22.60
N VAL A 39 -11.40 -10.92 23.50
CA VAL A 39 -10.30 -10.00 23.23
C VAL A 39 -9.46 -10.49 22.06
N GLN A 40 -9.23 -11.81 21.97
CA GLN A 40 -8.54 -12.42 20.85
C GLN A 40 -9.32 -12.25 19.54
N ALA A 41 -10.63 -12.50 19.56
CA ALA A 41 -11.49 -12.30 18.39
C ALA A 41 -11.51 -10.82 17.95
N ALA A 42 -11.62 -9.89 18.91
CA ALA A 42 -11.60 -8.45 18.65
C ALA A 42 -10.26 -8.00 18.06
N ALA A 43 -9.13 -8.48 18.60
CA ALA A 43 -7.80 -8.19 18.07
C ALA A 43 -7.63 -8.73 16.64
N GLY A 44 -8.13 -9.93 16.36
CA GLY A 44 -8.11 -10.52 15.01
C GLY A 44 -8.95 -9.72 14.01
N ILE A 45 -10.17 -9.31 14.39
CA ILE A 45 -11.02 -8.46 13.56
C ILE A 45 -10.35 -7.10 13.33
N ALA A 46 -9.77 -6.48 14.36
CA ALA A 46 -9.05 -5.22 14.24
C ALA A 46 -7.86 -5.35 13.28
N ALA A 47 -7.10 -6.45 13.34
CA ALA A 47 -6.01 -6.71 12.41
C ALA A 47 -6.48 -6.88 10.96
N LEU A 48 -7.60 -7.58 10.73
CA LEU A 48 -8.20 -7.72 9.40
C LEU A 48 -8.71 -6.38 8.86
N VAL A 49 -9.37 -5.59 9.70
CA VAL A 49 -9.81 -4.23 9.34
C VAL A 49 -8.60 -3.36 9.01
N TRP A 50 -7.55 -3.39 9.83
CA TRP A 50 -6.30 -2.70 9.58
C TRP A 50 -5.67 -3.13 8.25
N ALA A 51 -5.62 -4.42 7.95
CA ALA A 51 -5.13 -4.95 6.68
C ALA A 51 -5.94 -4.46 5.47
N LEU A 52 -7.27 -4.30 5.59
CA LEU A 52 -8.10 -3.73 4.53
C LEU A 52 -7.82 -2.23 4.29
N PHE A 53 -7.41 -1.50 5.33
CA PHE A 53 -7.01 -0.09 5.24
C PHE A 53 -5.55 0.09 4.84
N GLN A 54 -4.70 -0.92 5.04
CA GLN A 54 -3.36 -1.02 4.47
C GLN A 54 -3.47 -1.25 2.96
N ARG A 55 -3.90 -0.22 2.23
CA ARG A 55 -3.75 -0.21 0.78
C ARG A 55 -2.24 -0.24 0.49
N PRO A 56 -1.76 -1.16 -0.35
CA PRO A 56 -0.44 -1.02 -0.95
C PRO A 56 -0.37 0.39 -1.54
N SER A 57 0.68 1.13 -1.19
CA SER A 57 0.85 2.49 -1.69
C SER A 57 0.61 2.48 -3.19
N SER A 58 -0.45 3.16 -3.64
CA SER A 58 -0.71 3.32 -5.08
C SER A 58 0.30 4.28 -5.71
N ALA A 59 1.22 4.85 -4.93
CA ALA A 59 2.42 5.44 -5.46
C ALA A 59 3.23 4.29 -6.07
N GLY A 60 3.22 4.22 -7.40
CA GLY A 60 4.16 3.36 -8.11
C GLY A 60 5.61 3.68 -7.72
N PRO A 61 6.57 2.86 -8.16
CA PRO A 61 7.98 3.07 -7.83
C PRO A 61 8.42 4.51 -8.14
N ILE A 62 9.14 5.13 -7.19
CA ILE A 62 9.74 6.44 -7.39
C ILE A 62 11.02 6.23 -8.20
N ASP A 63 10.98 6.57 -9.48
CA ASP A 63 12.14 6.44 -10.36
C ASP A 63 12.99 7.69 -10.28
N LYS A 64 14.23 7.56 -9.78
CA LYS A 64 15.19 8.67 -9.73
C LYS A 64 16.48 8.30 -10.44
N ALA A 65 16.75 8.94 -11.57
CA ALA A 65 18.00 8.83 -12.31
C ALA A 65 18.82 10.10 -12.11
N VAL A 66 19.96 10.02 -11.43
CA VAL A 66 20.83 11.17 -11.18
C VAL A 66 22.19 10.92 -11.83
N ARG A 67 22.76 11.92 -12.50
CA ARG A 67 24.11 11.84 -13.07
C ARG A 67 24.26 10.68 -14.07
N THR A 68 23.29 10.48 -14.95
CA THR A 68 23.41 9.46 -15.99
C THR A 68 24.51 9.84 -16.99
N GLY A 69 25.28 8.86 -17.46
CA GLY A 69 26.37 9.08 -18.41
C GLY A 69 25.89 9.31 -19.84
N LYS A 70 26.83 9.43 -20.77
CA LYS A 70 26.50 9.50 -22.21
C LYS A 70 25.96 8.16 -22.71
N ALA A 71 24.84 8.19 -23.41
CA ALA A 71 24.26 7.05 -24.09
C ALA A 71 24.55 7.16 -25.58
N SER A 72 25.05 6.10 -26.22
CA SER A 72 25.20 6.06 -27.68
C SER A 72 24.84 4.71 -28.25
N ARG A 73 24.64 4.64 -29.57
CA ARG A 73 24.39 3.38 -30.32
C ARG A 73 23.20 2.57 -29.77
N SER A 74 22.04 3.20 -29.56
CA SER A 74 20.85 2.55 -28.98
C SER A 74 21.02 2.10 -27.52
N GLY A 75 22.06 2.58 -26.84
CA GLY A 75 22.31 2.30 -25.43
C GLY A 75 21.42 3.14 -24.51
N ILE A 76 21.14 2.61 -23.32
CA ILE A 76 20.37 3.31 -22.29
C ILE A 76 21.25 3.48 -21.06
N THR A 77 21.44 4.71 -20.60
CA THR A 77 22.14 5.06 -19.37
C THR A 77 21.14 5.62 -18.36
N GLY A 78 20.88 4.88 -17.29
CA GLY A 78 19.87 5.21 -16.28
C GLY A 78 18.86 4.07 -16.12
N ILE A 79 17.57 4.40 -16.02
CA ILE A 79 16.51 3.42 -15.72
C ILE A 79 15.79 3.03 -17.02
N ARG A 80 15.65 1.74 -17.30
CA ARG A 80 14.75 1.23 -18.35
C ARG A 80 13.64 0.41 -17.72
N ARG A 81 12.39 0.79 -17.94
CA ARG A 81 11.20 0.06 -17.50
C ARG A 81 10.25 -0.20 -18.68
N PRO A 82 10.40 -1.33 -19.39
CA PRO A 82 9.42 -1.76 -20.36
C PRO A 82 8.13 -2.13 -19.61
N GLY A 83 7.03 -1.42 -19.87
CA GLY A 83 5.77 -1.53 -19.12
C GLY A 83 5.23 -0.21 -18.57
N GLY A 84 5.95 0.90 -18.78
CA GLY A 84 5.45 2.25 -18.49
C GLY A 84 5.79 2.77 -17.09
N ARG A 85 5.49 4.05 -16.87
CA ARG A 85 5.81 4.80 -15.62
C ARG A 85 5.08 4.29 -14.38
N GLY A 86 3.98 3.56 -14.54
CA GLY A 86 3.04 3.26 -13.46
C GLY A 86 2.44 4.55 -12.86
N ARG A 87 2.03 4.52 -11.60
CA ARG A 87 1.53 5.71 -10.85
C ARG A 87 2.61 6.45 -10.05
N GLY A 88 3.88 6.08 -10.23
CA GLY A 88 5.01 6.62 -9.47
C GLY A 88 5.53 7.96 -10.01
N SER A 89 6.21 8.72 -9.15
CA SER A 89 6.95 9.91 -9.59
C SER A 89 8.24 9.50 -10.30
N ALA A 90 8.65 10.30 -11.29
CA ALA A 90 9.84 10.03 -12.09
C ALA A 90 10.65 11.31 -12.19
N THR A 91 11.92 11.26 -11.82
CA THR A 91 12.83 12.41 -11.77
C THR A 91 14.16 12.03 -12.41
N ALA A 92 14.56 12.78 -13.42
CA ALA A 92 15.87 12.66 -14.06
C ALA A 92 16.64 13.96 -13.83
N GLU A 93 17.79 13.87 -13.18
CA GLU A 93 18.61 15.02 -12.79
C GLU A 93 20.04 14.87 -13.32
N ARG A 94 20.58 15.95 -13.89
CA ARG A 94 21.97 16.02 -14.38
C ARG A 94 22.29 14.86 -15.33
N THR A 95 21.42 14.62 -16.30
CA THR A 95 21.60 13.55 -17.29
C THR A 95 22.64 13.90 -18.35
N GLY A 96 23.27 12.88 -18.92
CA GLY A 96 24.26 13.00 -19.97
C GLY A 96 23.66 13.08 -21.37
N GLU A 97 24.51 13.21 -22.37
CA GLU A 97 24.12 13.29 -23.78
C GLU A 97 23.66 11.91 -24.31
N ALA A 98 22.60 11.88 -25.14
CA ALA A 98 22.13 10.67 -25.81
C ALA A 98 22.25 10.83 -27.33
N SER A 99 23.05 9.99 -27.99
CA SER A 99 23.31 10.09 -29.44
C SER A 99 23.08 8.79 -30.20
N GLY A 100 22.23 8.85 -31.23
CA GLY A 100 21.85 7.70 -32.06
C GLY A 100 20.46 7.16 -31.75
N LYS A 101 19.89 6.42 -32.72
CA LYS A 101 18.50 5.94 -32.66
C LYS A 101 18.28 5.05 -31.43
N LYS A 102 17.20 5.31 -30.68
CA LYS A 102 16.83 4.63 -29.41
C LYS A 102 17.84 4.78 -28.25
N SER A 103 18.72 5.78 -28.28
CA SER A 103 19.63 6.04 -27.15
C SER A 103 18.92 6.89 -26.10
N VAL A 104 19.04 6.54 -24.81
CA VAL A 104 18.41 7.30 -23.72
C VAL A 104 19.42 7.53 -22.60
N SER A 105 19.55 8.77 -22.14
CA SER A 105 20.23 9.12 -20.90
C SER A 105 19.21 9.69 -19.92
N GLY A 106 18.88 8.93 -18.88
CA GLY A 106 17.78 9.24 -17.96
C GLY A 106 16.87 8.04 -17.73
N ILE A 107 15.59 8.19 -18.04
CA ILE A 107 14.59 7.15 -17.79
C ILE A 107 13.87 6.81 -19.11
N ASP A 108 13.90 5.54 -19.48
CA ASP A 108 13.22 4.98 -20.64
C ASP A 108 12.03 4.11 -20.20
N TYR A 109 10.84 4.45 -20.70
CA TYR A 109 9.60 3.68 -20.50
C TYR A 109 9.10 3.02 -21.79
N SER A 110 9.87 3.14 -22.88
CA SER A 110 9.50 2.57 -24.17
C SER A 110 9.59 1.04 -24.16
N ASN A 111 8.75 0.42 -25.00
CA ASN A 111 8.69 -1.03 -25.18
C ASN A 111 9.69 -1.44 -26.27
#